data_AF-A0A7Y5VQ39-F1
#
_entry.id   AF-A0A7Y5VQ39-F1
#
_cell.length_a   1.000
_cell.length_b   1.000
_cell.length_c   1.000
_cell.angle_alpha   90.00
_cell.angle_beta   90.00
_cell.angle_gamma   90.00
#
_symmetry.space_group_name_H-M   'P 1'
#
loop_
_entity.id
_entity.type
_entity.pdbx_description
1 polymer ?
#
loop_
_entity_poly.entity_id
_entity_poly.type
_entity_poly.pdbx_seq_one_letter_code
_entity_poly.pdbx_strand_id
1 'polypeptide(L)'
;PISEFCLVIVYLGQSLTHVSSEFTSACIFAFVITALAGPVMFDAGDRLHTLLGGLLGRLGFKAPQGVTQMLGGQHAYDIVLLGFHRVASSLYFHIEQRQPELLKHLLIVDFNVSIHPRIAERGAAVKYGDVSNMETLHHAGVSHARIIICTIPDDILKGTSNLKLLKALRQMNPKAKIIVTALTMADAAEMYAAGASYVSLPRIEVAESLVPVIEAALTDSMENYRSGRQARVEDPASRQEVMP
;
A
#
# COMPACT_ATOMS: atom_id res chain seq x y z
N PRO A 1 -21.07 -8.73 -13.64
CA PRO A 1 -20.68 -10.08 -14.12
C PRO A 1 -21.66 -11.14 -13.61
N ILE A 2 -22.18 -11.98 -14.49
CA ILE A 2 -22.95 -13.17 -14.09
C ILE A 2 -21.96 -14.13 -13.41
N SER A 3 -22.30 -14.64 -12.23
CA SER A 3 -21.46 -15.58 -11.49
C SER A 3 -21.71 -17.01 -11.98
N GLU A 4 -20.71 -17.90 -11.86
CA GLU A 4 -20.86 -19.34 -12.11
C GLU A 4 -22.05 -19.93 -11.32
N PHE A 5 -22.25 -19.45 -10.09
CA PHE A 5 -23.39 -19.84 -9.25
C PHE A 5 -24.75 -19.44 -9.86
N CYS A 6 -24.80 -18.34 -10.62
CA CYS A 6 -26.01 -17.90 -11.31
C CYS A 6 -26.35 -18.83 -12.49
N LEU A 7 -25.35 -19.34 -13.21
CA LEU A 7 -25.56 -20.34 -14.27
C LEU A 7 -26.09 -21.67 -13.71
N VAL A 8 -25.61 -22.09 -12.54
CA VAL A 8 -26.14 -23.27 -11.84
C VAL A 8 -27.62 -23.10 -11.50
N ILE A 9 -28.04 -21.93 -11.00
CA ILE A 9 -29.45 -21.64 -10.69
C ILE A 9 -30.31 -21.65 -11.95
N VAL A 10 -29.84 -21.03 -13.04
CA VAL A 10 -30.56 -20.98 -14.32
C VAL A 10 -30.73 -22.40 -14.90
N TYR A 11 -29.68 -23.21 -14.86
CA TYR A 11 -29.72 -24.61 -15.28
C TYR A 11 -30.69 -25.45 -14.42
N LEU A 12 -30.68 -25.26 -13.10
CA LEU A 12 -31.61 -25.94 -12.20
C LEU A 12 -33.06 -25.53 -12.51
N GLY A 13 -33.30 -24.24 -12.74
CA GLY A 13 -34.60 -23.70 -13.15
C GLY A 13 -35.10 -24.29 -14.47
N GLN A 14 -34.20 -24.55 -15.43
CA GLN A 14 -34.55 -25.24 -16.67
C GLN A 14 -34.90 -26.71 -16.42
N SER A 15 -34.13 -27.42 -15.60
CA SER A 15 -34.40 -28.83 -15.26
C SER A 15 -35.74 -29.04 -14.54
N LEU A 16 -36.19 -28.03 -13.80
CA LEU A 16 -37.49 -27.99 -13.12
C LEU A 16 -38.60 -27.38 -13.99
N THR A 17 -38.36 -27.10 -15.27
CA THR A 17 -39.30 -26.48 -16.23
C THR A 17 -39.80 -25.07 -15.86
N HIS A 18 -39.18 -24.42 -14.88
CA HIS A 18 -39.48 -23.03 -14.49
C HIS A 18 -38.88 -22.00 -15.45
N VAL A 19 -37.87 -22.39 -16.22
CA VAL A 19 -37.11 -21.52 -17.12
C VAL A 19 -36.99 -22.18 -18.49
N SER A 20 -37.19 -21.43 -19.57
CA SER A 20 -37.10 -21.97 -20.92
C SER A 20 -35.65 -22.21 -21.36
N SER A 21 -35.47 -23.08 -22.36
CA SER A 21 -34.15 -23.39 -22.92
C SER A 21 -33.52 -22.19 -23.63
N GLU A 22 -34.36 -21.32 -24.20
CA GLU A 22 -33.97 -20.09 -24.88
C GLU A 22 -33.40 -19.06 -23.90
N PHE A 23 -34.03 -18.90 -22.72
CA PHE A 23 -33.54 -18.00 -21.68
C PHE A 23 -32.20 -18.47 -21.11
N THR A 24 -32.05 -19.78 -20.89
CA THR A 24 -30.80 -20.37 -20.40
C THR A 24 -29.65 -20.15 -21.38
N SER A 25 -29.92 -20.34 -22.68
CA SER A 25 -28.95 -20.08 -23.75
C SER A 25 -28.54 -18.60 -23.80
N ALA A 26 -29.48 -17.68 -23.65
CA ALA A 26 -29.20 -16.24 -23.59
C ALA A 26 -28.32 -15.86 -22.38
N CYS A 27 -28.56 -16.45 -21.20
CA CYS A 27 -27.75 -16.23 -20.00
C CYS A 27 -26.31 -16.73 -20.16
N ILE A 28 -26.12 -17.94 -20.74
CA ILE A 28 -24.79 -18.49 -21.01
C ILE A 28 -24.04 -17.60 -22.01
N PHE A 29 -24.71 -17.16 -23.07
CA PHE A 29 -24.11 -16.29 -24.07
C PHE A 29 -23.70 -14.94 -23.48
N ALA A 30 -24.55 -14.31 -22.68
CA ALA A 30 -24.23 -13.06 -21.98
C ALA A 30 -23.06 -13.24 -21.00
N PHE A 31 -22.99 -14.38 -20.29
CA PHE A 31 -21.87 -14.70 -19.41
C PHE A 31 -20.55 -14.82 -20.18
N VAL A 32 -20.53 -15.58 -21.28
CA VAL A 32 -19.33 -15.76 -22.12
C VAL A 32 -18.86 -14.44 -22.72
N ILE A 33 -19.76 -13.64 -23.29
CA ILE A 33 -19.42 -12.32 -23.83
C ILE A 33 -18.84 -11.44 -22.72
N THR A 34 -19.48 -11.39 -21.55
CA THR A 34 -19.02 -10.52 -20.45
C THR A 34 -17.68 -10.99 -19.90
N ALA A 35 -17.45 -12.30 -19.80
CA ALA A 35 -16.20 -12.88 -19.33
C ALA A 35 -15.03 -12.61 -20.30
N LEU A 36 -15.28 -12.67 -21.61
CA LEU A 36 -14.28 -12.37 -22.64
C LEU A 36 -14.06 -10.86 -22.82
N ALA A 37 -15.12 -10.06 -22.70
CA ALA A 37 -15.02 -8.62 -22.84
C ALA A 37 -14.45 -7.94 -21.60
N GLY A 38 -14.55 -8.54 -20.41
CA GLY A 38 -14.03 -8.00 -19.16
C GLY A 38 -12.54 -7.64 -19.22
N PRO A 39 -11.64 -8.56 -19.58
CA PRO A 39 -10.20 -8.28 -19.70
C PRO A 39 -9.89 -7.17 -20.72
N VAL A 40 -10.58 -7.16 -21.87
CA VAL A 40 -10.40 -6.15 -22.94
C VAL A 40 -10.92 -4.78 -22.50
N MET A 41 -12.06 -4.74 -21.81
CA MET A 41 -12.64 -3.50 -21.27
C MET A 41 -11.82 -2.94 -20.11
N PHE A 42 -11.13 -3.78 -19.33
CA PHE A 42 -10.25 -3.31 -18.26
C PHE A 42 -9.04 -2.55 -18.84
N ASP A 43 -8.42 -3.08 -19.89
CA ASP A 43 -7.30 -2.44 -20.59
C ASP A 43 -7.72 -1.19 -21.40
N ALA A 44 -8.94 -1.18 -21.95
CA ALA A 44 -9.52 -0.03 -22.62
C ALA A 44 -10.09 1.04 -21.66
N GLY A 45 -10.31 0.66 -20.39
CA GLY A 45 -10.95 1.50 -19.37
C GLY A 45 -10.18 2.79 -19.09
N ASP A 46 -8.86 2.71 -19.01
CA ASP A 46 -7.99 3.87 -18.77
C ASP A 46 -8.01 4.87 -19.93
N ARG A 47 -8.12 4.37 -21.17
CA ARG A 47 -8.27 5.23 -22.37
C ARG A 47 -9.64 5.88 -22.44
N LEU A 48 -10.69 5.15 -22.06
CA LEU A 48 -12.05 5.70 -22.02
C LEU A 48 -12.20 6.74 -20.90
N HIS A 49 -11.59 6.49 -19.73
CA HIS A 49 -11.65 7.38 -18.58
C HIS A 49 -10.94 8.72 -18.83
N THR A 50 -9.81 8.71 -19.55
CA THR A 50 -9.11 9.94 -19.95
C THR A 50 -9.86 10.74 -21.02
N LEU A 51 -10.51 10.06 -21.98
CA LEU A 51 -11.25 10.70 -23.06
C LEU A 51 -12.60 11.28 -22.58
N LEU A 52 -13.32 10.54 -21.74
CA LEU A 52 -14.56 11.03 -21.10
C LEU A 52 -14.27 12.10 -20.04
N GLY A 53 -13.16 11.99 -19.29
CA GLY A 53 -12.75 12.99 -18.31
C GLY A 53 -12.54 14.39 -18.92
N GLY A 54 -11.92 14.46 -20.11
CA GLY A 54 -11.75 15.72 -20.84
C GLY A 54 -13.07 16.33 -21.33
N LEU A 55 -14.04 15.49 -21.72
CA LEU A 55 -15.35 15.93 -22.20
C LEU A 55 -16.26 16.37 -21.04
N LEU A 56 -16.29 15.60 -19.95
CA LEU A 56 -17.05 15.89 -18.73
C LEU A 56 -16.52 17.12 -17.98
N GLY A 57 -15.20 17.33 -17.98
CA GLY A 57 -14.58 18.53 -17.45
C GLY A 57 -14.99 19.81 -18.20
N ARG A 58 -15.19 19.73 -19.53
CA ARG A 58 -15.72 20.83 -20.35
C ARG A 58 -17.20 21.10 -20.12
N LEU A 59 -17.96 20.08 -19.71
CA LEU A 59 -19.39 20.16 -19.38
C LEU A 59 -19.67 20.59 -17.93
N GLY A 60 -18.64 20.95 -17.15
CA GLY A 60 -18.81 21.51 -15.81
C GLY A 60 -18.95 20.49 -14.68
N PHE A 61 -18.81 19.19 -14.96
CA PHE A 61 -18.73 18.16 -13.92
C PHE A 61 -17.35 18.22 -13.27
N LYS A 62 -17.25 18.91 -12.13
CA LYS A 62 -16.06 18.83 -11.26
C LYS A 62 -16.09 17.48 -10.55
N ALA A 63 -15.02 16.70 -10.74
CA ALA A 63 -14.83 15.48 -10.00
C ALA A 63 -14.83 15.75 -8.47
N PRO A 64 -15.37 14.84 -7.64
CA PRO A 64 -15.23 14.93 -6.19
C PRO A 64 -13.77 15.14 -5.81
N GLN A 65 -13.49 15.96 -4.80
CA GLN A 65 -12.14 16.43 -4.46
C GLN A 65 -11.10 15.31 -4.22
N GLY A 66 -11.52 14.05 -4.01
CA GLY A 66 -10.63 12.88 -3.92
C GLY A 66 -10.16 12.28 -5.26
N VAL A 67 -10.83 12.54 -6.38
CA VAL A 67 -10.51 11.92 -7.69
C VAL A 67 -9.59 12.82 -8.53
N THR A 68 -9.63 14.13 -8.36
CA THR A 68 -8.77 15.08 -9.10
C THR A 68 -7.28 14.91 -8.74
N GLN A 69 -6.96 14.37 -7.56
CA GLN A 69 -5.60 14.01 -7.18
C GLN A 69 -5.09 12.73 -7.86
N MET A 70 -6.00 11.90 -8.41
CA MET A 70 -5.64 10.66 -9.12
C MET A 70 -5.28 10.87 -10.59
N LEU A 71 -5.70 11.98 -11.22
CA LEU A 71 -5.64 12.13 -12.68
C LEU A 71 -4.92 13.39 -13.20
N GLY A 72 -4.34 14.21 -12.33
CA GLY A 72 -3.91 15.57 -12.71
C GLY A 72 -2.61 16.10 -12.13
N GLY A 73 -1.63 15.24 -11.82
CA GLY A 73 -0.32 15.70 -11.35
C GLY A 73 0.82 14.87 -11.93
N GLN A 74 1.67 15.50 -12.75
CA GLN A 74 3.00 14.97 -13.06
C GLN A 74 3.68 14.54 -11.76
N HIS A 75 4.17 13.31 -11.73
CA HIS A 75 4.82 12.60 -10.61
C HIS A 75 5.39 13.50 -9.51
N ALA A 76 4.63 13.70 -8.42
CA ALA A 76 4.93 14.66 -7.36
C ALA A 76 5.44 14.03 -6.04
N TYR A 77 5.44 12.69 -5.93
CA TYR A 77 5.85 12.01 -4.69
C TYR A 77 7.27 11.48 -4.83
N ASP A 78 8.16 12.00 -4.00
CA ASP A 78 9.55 11.57 -3.95
C ASP A 78 9.74 10.30 -3.12
N ILE A 79 8.86 10.09 -2.14
CA ILE A 79 8.95 9.02 -1.15
C ILE A 79 7.69 8.17 -1.28
N VAL A 80 7.89 6.86 -1.42
CA VAL A 80 6.81 5.89 -1.36
C VAL A 80 6.98 4.97 -0.16
N LEU A 81 5.92 4.86 0.64
CA LEU A 81 5.81 3.89 1.73
C LEU A 81 4.88 2.76 1.29
N LEU A 82 5.46 1.57 1.13
CA LEU A 82 4.75 0.35 0.74
C LEU A 82 4.21 -0.32 1.99
N GLY A 83 2.89 -0.31 2.09
CA GLY A 83 2.13 -0.82 3.22
C GLY A 83 2.10 0.14 4.41
N PHE A 84 1.01 0.09 5.16
CA PHE A 84 0.76 0.94 6.30
C PHE A 84 0.34 0.09 7.52
N HIS A 85 1.35 -0.48 8.18
CA HIS A 85 1.23 -1.22 9.44
C HIS A 85 1.83 -0.42 10.61
N ARG A 86 1.97 -1.04 11.80
CA ARG A 86 2.47 -0.40 13.04
C ARG A 86 3.75 0.44 12.86
N VAL A 87 4.80 -0.12 12.25
CA VAL A 87 6.07 0.61 12.06
C VAL A 87 5.89 1.79 11.09
N ALA A 88 5.15 1.59 10.00
CA ALA A 88 4.80 2.65 9.06
C ALA A 88 3.96 3.75 9.72
N SER A 89 3.02 3.40 10.60
CA SER A 89 2.21 4.34 11.38
C SER A 89 3.05 5.17 12.36
N SER A 90 3.96 4.53 13.10
CA SER A 90 4.89 5.27 13.97
C SER A 90 5.86 6.16 13.18
N LEU A 91 6.35 5.70 12.03
CA LEU A 91 7.17 6.51 11.12
C LEU A 91 6.37 7.72 10.61
N TYR A 92 5.14 7.49 10.15
CA TYR A 92 4.24 8.53 9.69
C TYR A 92 4.00 9.59 10.76
N PHE A 93 3.69 9.16 11.98
CA PHE A 93 3.52 10.04 13.14
C PHE A 93 4.77 10.89 13.39
N HIS A 94 5.97 10.30 13.33
CA HIS A 94 7.20 11.07 13.50
C HIS A 94 7.46 12.06 12.36
N ILE A 95 7.11 11.71 11.12
CA ILE A 95 7.18 12.65 9.99
C ILE A 95 6.20 13.80 10.21
N GLU A 96 4.96 13.50 10.59
CA GLU A 96 3.91 14.49 10.89
C GLU A 96 4.35 15.49 11.97
N GLN A 97 4.95 15.01 13.06
CA GLN A 97 5.40 15.88 14.16
C GLN A 97 6.68 16.66 13.85
N ARG A 98 7.66 16.04 13.18
CA ARG A 98 9.02 16.61 13.06
C ARG A 98 9.29 17.27 11.72
N GLN A 99 8.68 16.77 10.65
CA GLN A 99 8.92 17.21 9.28
C GLN A 99 7.62 17.17 8.44
N PRO A 100 6.56 17.90 8.83
CA PRO A 100 5.25 17.82 8.19
C PRO A 100 5.28 18.16 6.69
N GLU A 101 6.23 18.99 6.25
CA GLU A 101 6.43 19.30 4.83
C GLU A 101 6.74 18.07 3.97
N LEU A 102 7.36 17.03 4.54
CA LEU A 102 7.60 15.77 3.82
C LEU A 102 6.32 15.01 3.47
N LEU A 103 5.21 15.25 4.18
CA LEU A 103 3.93 14.58 3.88
C LEU A 103 3.43 14.91 2.47
N LYS A 104 3.72 16.11 1.96
CA LYS A 104 3.37 16.54 0.59
C LYS A 104 4.10 15.71 -0.48
N HIS A 105 5.25 15.14 -0.12
CA HIS A 105 6.10 14.33 -0.99
C HIS A 105 5.95 12.81 -0.73
N LEU A 106 5.10 12.43 0.24
CA LEU A 106 4.90 11.05 0.65
C LEU A 106 3.65 10.46 -0.01
N LEU A 107 3.84 9.34 -0.68
CA LEU A 107 2.76 8.46 -1.15
C LEU A 107 2.76 7.17 -0.34
N ILE A 108 1.62 6.82 0.22
CA ILE A 108 1.40 5.52 0.85
C ILE A 108 0.68 4.61 -0.14
N VAL A 109 1.17 3.40 -0.34
CA VAL A 109 0.51 2.37 -1.16
C VAL A 109 0.12 1.22 -0.25
N ASP A 110 -1.19 1.02 -0.06
CA ASP A 110 -1.69 0.00 0.87
C ASP A 110 -2.95 -0.70 0.34
N PHE A 111 -3.06 -2.01 0.56
CA PHE A 111 -4.17 -2.82 0.08
C PHE A 111 -5.45 -2.62 0.92
N ASN A 112 -5.33 -2.19 2.18
CA ASN A 112 -6.44 -1.97 3.09
C ASN A 112 -7.03 -0.57 2.87
N VAL A 113 -8.07 -0.49 2.05
CA VAL A 113 -8.78 0.76 1.76
C VAL A 113 -9.44 1.41 2.98
N SER A 114 -9.68 0.66 4.07
CA SER A 114 -10.38 1.18 5.26
C SER A 114 -9.58 2.24 6.03
N ILE A 115 -8.26 2.23 5.92
CA ILE A 115 -7.38 3.20 6.60
C ILE A 115 -7.09 4.44 5.74
N HIS A 116 -7.42 4.40 4.44
CA HIS A 116 -7.12 5.49 3.50
C HIS A 116 -7.72 6.84 3.92
N PRO A 117 -8.99 6.94 4.36
CA PRO A 117 -9.55 8.22 4.79
C PRO A 117 -8.76 8.85 5.93
N ARG A 118 -8.34 8.05 6.92
CA ARG A 118 -7.58 8.53 8.09
C ARG A 118 -6.17 9.01 7.73
N ILE A 119 -5.55 8.41 6.72
CA ILE A 119 -4.26 8.86 6.18
C ILE A 119 -4.44 10.19 5.42
N ALA A 120 -5.47 10.25 4.56
CA ALA A 120 -5.75 11.43 3.74
C ALA A 120 -6.14 12.65 4.58
N GLU A 121 -6.95 12.46 5.64
CA GLU A 121 -7.30 13.50 6.63
C GLU A 121 -6.07 14.10 7.31
N ARG A 122 -4.97 13.35 7.38
CA ARG A 122 -3.69 13.78 7.95
C ARG A 122 -2.67 14.29 6.94
N GLY A 123 -3.09 14.50 5.69
CA GLY A 123 -2.34 15.28 4.71
C GLY A 123 -1.39 14.51 3.80
N ALA A 124 -1.28 13.18 3.93
CA ALA A 124 -0.52 12.38 2.97
C ALA A 124 -1.40 11.77 1.87
N ALA A 125 -0.78 11.55 0.71
CA ALA A 125 -1.43 10.84 -0.36
C ALA A 125 -1.43 9.34 -0.09
N VAL A 126 -2.54 8.68 -0.42
CA VAL A 126 -2.69 7.24 -0.29
C VAL A 126 -3.34 6.66 -1.54
N LYS A 127 -2.84 5.51 -1.99
CA LYS A 127 -3.38 4.76 -3.12
C LYS A 127 -3.53 3.30 -2.77
N TYR A 128 -4.49 2.65 -3.40
CA TYR A 128 -4.60 1.20 -3.36
C TYR A 128 -3.45 0.54 -4.12
N GLY A 129 -2.87 -0.49 -3.53
CA GLY A 129 -1.95 -1.38 -4.22
C GLY A 129 -1.57 -2.60 -3.39
N ASP A 130 -1.44 -3.74 -4.06
CA ASP A 130 -0.93 -4.96 -3.47
C ASP A 130 0.58 -5.05 -3.72
N VAL A 131 1.36 -5.14 -2.64
CA VAL A 131 2.82 -5.25 -2.70
C VAL A 131 3.32 -6.54 -3.36
N SER A 132 2.47 -7.56 -3.46
CA SER A 132 2.76 -8.77 -4.21
C SER A 132 2.54 -8.62 -5.72
N ASN A 133 1.83 -7.58 -6.16
CA ASN A 133 1.49 -7.33 -7.57
C ASN A 133 2.21 -6.09 -8.11
N MET A 134 3.20 -6.31 -8.97
CA MET A 134 4.02 -5.23 -9.55
C MET A 134 3.25 -4.31 -10.49
N GLU A 135 2.20 -4.81 -11.14
CA GLU A 135 1.37 -3.99 -12.00
C GLU A 135 0.61 -2.93 -11.18
N THR A 136 0.05 -3.32 -10.03
CA THR A 136 -0.57 -2.34 -9.12
C THR A 136 0.43 -1.32 -8.58
N LEU A 137 1.67 -1.73 -8.26
CA LEU A 137 2.71 -0.79 -7.82
C LEU A 137 3.13 0.17 -8.93
N HIS A 138 3.24 -0.33 -10.17
CA HIS A 138 3.54 0.51 -11.32
C HIS A 138 2.46 1.58 -11.52
N HIS A 139 1.19 1.18 -11.53
CA HIS A 139 0.05 2.11 -11.65
C HIS A 139 -0.07 3.09 -10.48
N ALA A 140 0.34 2.68 -9.27
CA ALA A 140 0.40 3.59 -8.12
C ALA A 140 1.45 4.71 -8.29
N GLY A 141 2.44 4.52 -9.17
CA GLY A 141 3.51 5.48 -9.47
C GLY A 141 4.84 5.15 -8.80
N VAL A 142 5.02 3.94 -8.28
CA VAL A 142 6.23 3.50 -7.57
C VAL A 142 7.49 3.59 -8.45
N SER A 143 7.32 3.38 -9.76
CA SER A 143 8.41 3.45 -10.75
C SER A 143 9.12 4.80 -10.83
N HIS A 144 8.52 5.87 -10.31
CA HIS A 144 9.04 7.24 -10.37
C HIS A 144 9.58 7.74 -9.03
N ALA A 145 9.43 6.95 -7.96
CA ALA A 145 9.85 7.34 -6.62
C ALA A 145 11.38 7.47 -6.52
N ARG A 146 11.86 8.47 -5.77
CA ARG A 146 13.30 8.58 -5.42
C ARG A 146 13.66 7.63 -4.28
N ILE A 147 12.75 7.47 -3.33
CA ILE A 147 12.89 6.61 -2.15
C ILE A 147 11.67 5.70 -2.05
N ILE A 148 11.91 4.40 -1.86
CA ILE A 148 10.87 3.39 -1.66
C ILE A 148 11.17 2.69 -0.33
N ILE A 149 10.19 2.63 0.55
CA ILE A 149 10.32 2.09 1.91
C ILE A 149 9.27 0.99 2.09
N CYS A 150 9.69 -0.22 2.48
CA CYS A 150 8.80 -1.27 2.95
C CYS A 150 9.20 -1.63 4.38
N THR A 151 8.35 -1.29 5.35
CA THR A 151 8.58 -1.61 6.77
C THR A 151 7.89 -2.90 7.22
N ILE A 152 7.11 -3.54 6.33
CA ILE A 152 6.39 -4.78 6.64
C ILE A 152 7.40 -5.94 6.67
N PRO A 153 7.52 -6.67 7.79
CA PRO A 153 8.37 -7.85 7.87
C PRO A 153 7.79 -9.05 7.09
N ASP A 154 8.67 -9.99 6.72
CA ASP A 154 8.33 -11.14 5.87
C ASP A 154 7.28 -12.10 6.46
N ASP A 155 7.14 -12.12 7.79
CA ASP A 155 6.12 -12.92 8.50
C ASP A 155 4.70 -12.32 8.41
N ILE A 156 4.59 -11.04 8.03
CA ILE A 156 3.31 -10.35 7.79
C ILE A 156 2.97 -10.32 6.29
N LEU A 157 3.97 -10.28 5.42
CA LEU A 157 3.78 -10.29 3.97
C LEU A 157 3.13 -11.59 3.49
N LYS A 158 2.16 -11.48 2.58
CA LYS A 158 1.51 -12.63 1.93
C LYS A 158 1.75 -12.58 0.44
N GLY A 159 2.03 -13.73 -0.17
CA GLY A 159 2.26 -13.84 -1.63
C GLY A 159 3.60 -13.29 -2.12
N THR A 160 4.43 -12.70 -1.25
CA THR A 160 5.77 -12.20 -1.59
C THR A 160 6.70 -12.26 -0.37
N SER A 161 7.91 -11.73 -0.51
CA SER A 161 8.90 -11.49 0.56
C SER A 161 9.61 -10.18 0.25
N ASN A 162 10.24 -9.54 1.23
CA ASN A 162 11.02 -8.33 1.02
C ASN A 162 12.14 -8.54 0.01
N LEU A 163 12.77 -9.71 -0.04
CA LEU A 163 13.80 -10.01 -1.05
C LEU A 163 13.22 -10.07 -2.48
N LYS A 164 12.07 -10.74 -2.66
CA LYS A 164 11.38 -10.80 -3.96
C LYS A 164 10.89 -9.42 -4.39
N LEU A 165 10.25 -8.70 -3.47
CA LEU A 165 9.79 -7.32 -3.67
C LEU A 165 10.95 -6.42 -4.06
N LEU A 166 12.06 -6.45 -3.33
CA LEU A 166 13.27 -5.68 -3.62
C LEU A 166 13.79 -5.92 -5.04
N LYS A 167 13.92 -7.19 -5.45
CA LYS A 167 14.39 -7.54 -6.80
C LYS A 167 13.46 -6.97 -7.87
N ALA A 168 12.15 -7.07 -7.68
CA ALA A 168 11.16 -6.54 -8.61
C ALA A 168 11.15 -5.00 -8.65
N LEU A 169 11.24 -4.34 -7.48
CA LEU A 169 11.36 -2.88 -7.38
C LEU A 169 12.64 -2.37 -8.04
N ARG A 170 13.77 -3.07 -7.87
CA ARG A 170 15.04 -2.71 -8.51
C ARG A 170 14.98 -2.84 -10.03
N GLN A 171 14.25 -3.83 -10.55
CA GLN A 171 13.97 -3.94 -11.99
C GLN A 171 13.07 -2.81 -12.48
N MET A 172 12.02 -2.49 -11.73
CA MET A 172 11.06 -1.43 -12.06
C MET A 172 11.70 -0.03 -12.01
N ASN A 173 12.53 0.23 -11.01
CA ASN A 173 13.21 1.51 -10.80
C ASN A 173 14.67 1.27 -10.38
N PRO A 174 15.60 1.20 -11.36
CA PRO A 174 17.01 0.95 -11.11
C PRO A 174 17.71 2.01 -10.25
N LYS A 175 17.16 3.23 -10.16
CA LYS A 175 17.81 4.37 -9.49
C LYS A 175 17.27 4.66 -8.09
N ALA A 176 16.11 4.11 -7.72
CA ALA A 176 15.50 4.34 -6.40
C ALA A 176 16.42 3.92 -5.25
N LYS A 177 16.38 4.68 -4.17
CA LYS A 177 16.86 4.23 -2.86
C LYS A 177 15.80 3.34 -2.24
N ILE A 178 16.10 2.07 -2.06
CA ILE A 178 15.12 1.08 -1.59
C ILE A 178 15.50 0.66 -0.17
N ILE A 179 14.56 0.85 0.74
CA ILE A 179 14.67 0.53 2.17
C ILE A 179 13.69 -0.60 2.45
N VAL A 180 14.18 -1.71 2.99
CA VAL A 180 13.36 -2.89 3.32
C VAL A 180 13.64 -3.39 4.73
N THR A 181 12.75 -4.20 5.27
CA THR A 181 12.93 -4.84 6.58
C THR A 181 13.36 -6.29 6.40
N ALA A 182 14.34 -6.73 7.19
CA ALA A 182 14.71 -8.15 7.31
C ALA A 182 14.40 -8.68 8.71
N LEU A 183 14.15 -10.00 8.80
CA LEU A 183 13.97 -10.70 10.08
C LEU A 183 15.29 -11.28 10.60
N THR A 184 16.13 -11.79 9.70
CA THR A 184 17.41 -12.40 10.05
C THR A 184 18.60 -11.64 9.46
N MET A 185 19.79 -11.88 10.01
CA MET A 185 21.03 -11.31 9.48
C MET A 185 21.37 -11.86 8.09
N ALA A 186 21.02 -13.13 7.84
CA ALA A 186 21.21 -13.77 6.54
C ALA A 186 20.35 -13.08 5.48
N ASP A 187 19.06 -12.86 5.76
CA ASP A 187 18.15 -12.15 4.86
C ASP A 187 18.65 -10.73 4.59
N ALA A 188 19.15 -10.04 5.62
CA ALA A 188 19.70 -8.70 5.44
C ALA A 188 20.91 -8.69 4.50
N ALA A 189 21.83 -9.65 4.65
CA ALA A 189 22.98 -9.79 3.75
C ALA A 189 22.53 -10.07 2.30
N GLU A 190 21.54 -10.94 2.10
CA GLU A 190 20.97 -11.23 0.78
C GLU A 190 20.29 -9.99 0.17
N MET A 191 19.55 -9.22 0.96
CA MET A 191 18.89 -8.00 0.51
C MET A 191 19.89 -6.90 0.13
N TYR A 192 20.97 -6.72 0.90
CA TYR A 192 22.06 -5.81 0.52
C TYR A 192 22.73 -6.27 -0.78
N ALA A 193 23.03 -7.55 -0.93
CA ALA A 193 23.58 -8.12 -2.17
C ALA A 193 22.63 -7.93 -3.37
N ALA A 194 21.32 -7.95 -3.15
CA ALA A 194 20.29 -7.66 -4.15
C ALA A 194 20.08 -6.16 -4.43
N GLY A 195 20.84 -5.27 -3.78
CA GLY A 195 20.85 -3.84 -4.06
C GLY A 195 19.89 -3.02 -3.20
N ALA A 196 19.51 -3.48 -2.00
CA ALA A 196 18.90 -2.61 -0.99
C ALA A 196 19.85 -1.46 -0.64
N SER A 197 19.31 -0.26 -0.50
CA SER A 197 20.06 0.91 -0.02
C SER A 197 20.20 0.93 1.49
N TYR A 198 19.22 0.38 2.20
CA TYR A 198 19.26 0.13 3.63
C TYR A 198 18.34 -1.05 3.96
N VAL A 199 18.75 -1.86 4.93
CA VAL A 199 17.93 -2.95 5.48
C VAL A 199 17.76 -2.70 6.97
N SER A 200 16.52 -2.43 7.39
CA SER A 200 16.15 -2.33 8.81
C SER A 200 16.08 -3.72 9.42
N LEU A 201 16.56 -3.81 10.66
CA LEU A 201 16.60 -5.04 11.44
C LEU A 201 15.99 -4.74 12.81
N PRO A 202 14.65 -4.77 12.94
CA PRO A 202 13.95 -4.32 14.15
C PRO A 202 14.46 -4.99 15.42
N ARG A 203 14.84 -6.27 15.39
CA ARG A 203 15.37 -6.96 16.56
C ARG A 203 16.68 -6.34 17.07
N ILE A 204 17.55 -5.88 16.17
CA ILE A 204 18.84 -5.27 16.52
C ILE A 204 18.60 -3.86 17.06
N GLU A 205 17.77 -3.09 16.35
CA GLU A 205 17.39 -1.73 16.76
C GLU A 205 16.76 -1.73 18.16
N VAL A 206 15.89 -2.70 18.46
CA VAL A 206 15.30 -2.88 19.80
C VAL A 206 16.38 -3.24 20.82
N ALA A 207 17.25 -4.22 20.53
CA ALA A 207 18.31 -4.64 21.46
C ALA A 207 19.27 -3.49 21.81
N GLU A 208 19.70 -2.71 20.82
CA GLU A 208 20.53 -1.51 21.02
C GLU A 208 19.80 -0.47 21.87
N SER A 209 18.50 -0.28 21.64
CA SER A 209 17.71 0.69 22.40
C SER A 209 17.51 0.32 23.88
N LEU A 210 17.76 -0.94 24.26
CA LEU A 210 17.61 -1.45 25.63
C LEU A 210 18.90 -1.34 26.46
N VAL A 211 20.08 -1.28 25.84
CA VAL A 211 21.36 -1.12 26.57
C VAL A 211 21.33 0.05 27.57
N PRO A 212 20.99 1.29 27.15
CA PRO A 212 20.95 2.41 28.09
C PRO A 212 19.81 2.31 29.12
N VAL A 213 18.75 1.53 28.82
CA VAL A 213 17.68 1.24 29.79
C VAL A 213 18.21 0.34 30.91
N ILE A 214 18.99 -0.68 30.56
CA ILE A 214 19.61 -1.59 31.53
C ILE A 214 20.61 -0.84 32.42
N GLU A 215 21.42 0.05 31.84
CA GLU A 215 22.34 0.90 32.62
C GLU A 215 21.59 1.80 33.61
N ALA A 216 20.46 2.38 33.18
CA ALA A 216 19.61 3.16 34.07
C ALA A 216 19.01 2.30 35.19
N ALA A 217 18.63 1.05 34.91
CA ALA A 217 18.15 0.09 35.91
C ALA A 217 19.22 -0.29 36.94
N LEU A 218 20.46 -0.50 36.51
CA LEU A 218 21.57 -0.85 37.40
C LEU A 218 22.00 0.31 38.31
N THR A 219 21.74 1.56 37.91
CA THR A 219 22.11 2.78 38.65
C THR A 219 20.95 3.40 39.42
N ASP A 220 19.82 2.68 39.53
CA ASP A 220 18.57 3.15 40.16
C ASP A 220 18.08 4.51 39.60
N SER A 221 18.37 4.76 38.32
CA SER A 221 18.04 6.00 37.59
C SER A 221 16.95 5.79 36.53
N MET A 222 16.21 4.68 36.63
CA MET A 222 15.14 4.31 35.68
C MET A 222 14.07 5.36 35.52
N GLU A 223 13.64 6.00 36.61
CA GLU A 223 12.60 7.02 36.53
C GLU A 223 13.10 8.24 35.75
N ASN A 224 14.33 8.69 36.03
CA ASN A 224 14.96 9.77 35.28
C ASN A 224 15.13 9.42 33.79
N TYR A 225 15.55 8.19 33.49
CA TYR A 225 15.65 7.71 32.11
C TYR A 225 14.29 7.68 31.42
N ARG A 226 13.25 7.17 32.10
CA ARG A 226 11.89 7.07 31.59
C ARG A 226 11.30 8.45 31.30
N SER A 227 11.39 9.38 32.24
CA SER A 227 10.95 10.77 32.05
C SER A 227 11.72 11.46 30.93
N GLY A 228 13.05 11.26 30.86
CA GLY A 228 13.88 11.79 29.78
C GLY A 228 13.54 11.21 28.40
N ARG A 229 13.18 9.92 28.33
CA ARG A 229 12.74 9.27 27.09
C ARG A 229 11.34 9.70 26.68
N GLN A 230 10.40 9.83 27.62
CA GLN A 230 9.06 10.38 27.36
C GLN A 230 9.13 11.81 26.82
N ALA A 231 10.03 12.64 27.33
CA ALA A 231 10.27 13.99 26.80
C ALA A 231 10.82 13.99 25.35
N ARG A 232 11.45 12.90 24.89
CA ARG A 232 12.07 12.80 23.55
C ARG A 232 11.22 12.03 22.52
N VAL A 233 10.50 11.02 22.98
CA VAL A 233 9.77 10.04 22.13
C VAL A 233 8.25 10.24 22.21
N GLU A 234 7.79 11.17 23.06
CA GLU A 234 6.39 11.38 23.46
C GLU A 234 5.81 10.15 24.19
N ASP A 235 4.87 10.40 25.12
CA ASP A 235 4.23 9.31 25.87
C ASP A 235 3.43 8.42 24.91
N PRO A 236 3.70 7.10 24.83
CA PRO A 236 2.92 6.20 23.97
C PRO A 236 1.40 6.33 24.15
N ALA A 237 0.94 6.63 25.37
CA ALA A 237 -0.49 6.82 25.65
C ALA A 237 -1.09 8.09 25.02
N SER A 238 -0.27 9.10 24.72
CA SER A 238 -0.72 10.35 24.08
C SER A 238 -0.55 10.34 22.55
N ARG A 239 0.07 9.31 21.97
CA ARG A 239 0.31 9.26 20.53
C ARG A 239 -0.99 9.03 19.77
N GLN A 240 -1.42 10.04 19.04
CA GLN A 240 -2.52 9.89 18.10
C GLN A 240 -2.01 9.31 16.80
N GLU A 241 -1.83 7.99 16.72
CA GLU A 241 -1.43 7.31 15.48
C GLU A 241 -2.62 6.98 14.57
N VAL A 242 -2.37 6.86 13.26
CA VAL A 242 -3.37 6.33 12.32
C VAL A 242 -3.65 4.86 12.65
N MET A 243 -2.64 4.08 13.01
CA MET A 243 -2.80 2.70 13.47
C MET A 243 -2.12 2.53 14.83
N PRO A 244 -2.88 2.65 15.94
CA PRO A 244 -2.35 2.41 17.29
C PRO A 244 -2.03 0.94 17.55
#